data_AF-A0A382PBL2-F1
#
_entry.id   AF-A0A382PBL2-F1
#
_cell.length_a   1.000
_cell.length_b   1.000
_cell.length_c   1.000
_cell.angle_alpha   90.00
_cell.angle_beta   90.00
_cell.angle_gamma   90.00
#
_symmetry.space_group_name_H-M   'P 1'
#
loop_
_entity.id
_entity.type
_entity.pdbx_description
1 polymer ?
#
loop_
_entity_poly.entity_id
_entity_poly.type
_entity_poly.pdbx_seq_one_letter_code
_entity_poly.pdbx_strand_id
1 'polypeptide(L)'
;MHIATLSILALLPIITVAIFLVGLRWPASRAMPLTYAVAVILALFVWQVPSLQIVAASINGLIVALTLLYIIFGAILLLNTLQESGAIRTIRQGFTDITPDRRVQVIIIAWLFGAFIEGSAGFGTPAAVAVPLLVGLGFPGMAAVTAGMIIQSTPVSFGALGTPILVGVNTGLGQGVDPV
;
A
#
# COMPACT_ATOMS: atom_id res chain seq x y z
N MET A 1 -29.79 -14.20 -12.33
CA MET A 1 -29.45 -14.32 -10.89
C MET A 1 -29.97 -13.09 -10.18
N HIS A 2 -30.40 -13.20 -8.91
CA HIS A 2 -30.85 -12.04 -8.14
C HIS A 2 -29.67 -11.09 -7.88
N ILE A 3 -29.92 -9.77 -7.87
CA ILE A 3 -28.87 -8.74 -7.67
C ILE A 3 -28.07 -9.03 -6.39
N ALA A 4 -28.76 -9.37 -5.30
CA ALA A 4 -28.09 -9.72 -4.05
C ALA A 4 -27.07 -10.87 -4.19
N THR A 5 -27.38 -11.90 -4.99
CA THR A 5 -26.46 -13.01 -5.26
C THR A 5 -25.23 -12.53 -6.04
N LEU A 6 -25.44 -11.70 -7.07
CA LEU A 6 -24.34 -11.12 -7.84
C LEU A 6 -23.45 -10.22 -6.98
N SER A 7 -24.03 -9.41 -6.09
CA SER A 7 -23.30 -8.58 -5.15
C SER A 7 -22.44 -9.40 -4.19
N ILE A 8 -22.96 -10.52 -3.66
CA ILE A 8 -22.20 -11.42 -2.79
C ILE A 8 -21.05 -12.07 -3.57
N LEU A 9 -21.30 -12.53 -4.80
CA LEU A 9 -20.26 -13.12 -5.64
C LEU A 9 -19.17 -12.10 -5.99
N ALA A 10 -19.51 -10.83 -6.19
CA ALA A 10 -18.53 -9.77 -6.45
C ALA A 10 -17.62 -9.48 -5.25
N LEU A 11 -18.07 -9.78 -4.03
CA LEU A 11 -17.27 -9.65 -2.81
C LEU A 11 -16.30 -10.82 -2.60
N LEU A 12 -16.48 -11.96 -3.28
CA LEU A 12 -15.68 -13.17 -3.03
C LEU A 12 -14.16 -12.96 -3.18
N PRO A 13 -13.63 -12.24 -4.19
CA PRO A 13 -12.20 -11.98 -4.25
C PRO A 13 -11.70 -11.25 -3.01
N ILE A 14 -12.43 -10.23 -2.53
CA ILE A 14 -12.07 -9.45 -1.34
C ILE A 14 -12.09 -10.34 -0.08
N ILE A 15 -13.14 -11.15 0.08
CA ILE A 15 -13.28 -12.10 1.18
C ILE A 15 -12.13 -13.12 1.15
N THR A 16 -11.75 -13.58 -0.04
CA THR A 16 -10.66 -14.54 -0.23
C THR A 16 -9.32 -13.95 0.23
N VAL A 17 -9.04 -12.69 -0.12
CA VAL A 17 -7.86 -11.96 0.40
C VAL A 17 -7.89 -11.89 1.93
N ALA A 18 -9.03 -11.49 2.51
CA ALA A 18 -9.16 -11.35 3.96
C ALA A 18 -8.95 -12.68 4.68
N ILE A 19 -9.52 -13.78 4.17
CA ILE A 19 -9.34 -15.12 4.73
C ILE A 19 -7.86 -15.53 4.67
N PHE A 20 -7.20 -15.38 3.52
CA PHE A 20 -5.82 -15.83 3.38
C PHE A 20 -4.82 -14.95 4.15
N LEU A 21 -4.95 -13.61 4.08
CA LEU A 21 -3.99 -12.69 4.69
C LEU A 21 -4.25 -12.44 6.18
N VAL A 22 -5.50 -12.32 6.61
CA VAL A 22 -5.85 -11.98 7.99
C VAL A 22 -6.16 -13.23 8.79
N GLY A 23 -6.99 -14.12 8.22
CA GLY A 23 -7.40 -15.37 8.88
C GLY A 23 -6.25 -16.37 8.98
N LEU A 24 -5.71 -16.80 7.84
CA LEU A 24 -4.65 -17.81 7.77
C LEU A 24 -3.23 -17.23 7.87
N ARG A 25 -3.08 -15.90 7.79
CA ARG A 25 -1.80 -15.19 7.86
C ARG A 25 -0.78 -15.68 6.85
N TRP A 26 -1.25 -16.05 5.66
CA TRP A 26 -0.38 -16.48 4.58
C TRP A 26 0.37 -15.29 3.97
N PRO A 27 1.59 -15.51 3.45
CA PRO A 27 2.28 -14.47 2.73
C PRO A 27 1.49 -14.09 1.46
N ALA A 28 1.50 -12.78 1.14
CA ALA A 28 0.83 -12.25 -0.05
C ALA A 28 1.26 -12.95 -1.35
N SER A 29 2.51 -13.41 -1.43
CA SER A 29 3.01 -14.18 -2.57
C SER A 29 2.23 -15.47 -2.86
N ARG A 30 1.59 -16.07 -1.85
CA ARG A 30 0.71 -17.24 -2.01
C ARG A 30 -0.76 -16.87 -2.09
N ALA A 31 -1.20 -15.90 -1.30
CA ALA A 31 -2.60 -15.49 -1.22
C ALA A 31 -3.12 -14.79 -2.48
N MET A 32 -2.30 -13.91 -3.08
CA MET A 32 -2.73 -13.08 -4.22
C MET A 32 -2.98 -13.89 -5.49
N PRO A 33 -2.13 -14.86 -5.89
CA PRO A 33 -2.42 -15.71 -7.06
C PRO A 33 -3.71 -16.52 -6.91
N LEU A 34 -3.99 -17.04 -5.70
CA LEU A 34 -5.22 -17.79 -5.42
C LEU A 34 -6.45 -16.90 -5.52
N THR A 35 -6.37 -15.69 -4.97
CA THR A 35 -7.44 -14.68 -5.10
C THR A 35 -7.69 -14.31 -6.56
N TYR A 36 -6.62 -14.13 -7.34
CA TYR A 36 -6.73 -13.86 -8.77
C TYR A 36 -7.43 -15.01 -9.50
N ALA A 37 -7.12 -16.27 -9.17
CA ALA A 37 -7.82 -17.42 -9.73
C ALA A 37 -9.33 -17.39 -9.43
N VAL A 38 -9.73 -17.01 -8.21
CA VAL A 38 -11.14 -16.82 -7.85
C VAL A 38 -11.77 -15.73 -8.74
N ALA A 39 -11.11 -14.60 -8.94
CA ALA A 39 -11.61 -13.53 -9.82
C ALA A 39 -11.77 -13.99 -11.28
N VAL A 40 -10.82 -14.75 -11.82
CA VAL A 40 -10.89 -15.31 -13.19
C VAL A 40 -12.01 -16.32 -13.33
N ILE A 41 -12.17 -17.24 -12.37
CA ILE A 41 -13.26 -18.24 -12.35
C ILE A 41 -14.60 -17.52 -12.37
N LEU A 42 -14.77 -16.51 -11.51
CA LEU A 42 -15.97 -15.70 -11.45
C LEU A 42 -16.23 -14.97 -12.79
N ALA A 43 -15.23 -14.32 -13.37
CA ALA A 43 -15.35 -13.63 -14.64
C ALA A 43 -15.79 -14.57 -15.78
N LEU A 44 -15.22 -15.77 -15.87
CA LEU A 44 -15.55 -16.76 -16.90
C LEU A 44 -16.94 -17.37 -16.72
N PHE A 45 -17.29 -17.78 -15.49
CA PHE A 45 -18.47 -18.62 -15.27
C PHE A 45 -19.71 -17.86 -14.80
N VAL A 46 -19.55 -16.73 -14.09
CA VAL A 46 -20.67 -15.93 -13.58
C VAL A 46 -21.00 -14.79 -14.53
N TRP A 47 -19.98 -14.01 -14.93
CA TRP A 47 -20.16 -12.86 -15.82
C TRP A 47 -19.95 -13.17 -17.30
N GLN A 48 -19.51 -14.39 -17.64
CA GLN A 48 -19.32 -14.86 -19.01
C GLN A 48 -18.45 -13.91 -19.85
N VAL A 49 -17.45 -13.30 -19.21
CA VAL A 49 -16.53 -12.38 -19.87
C VAL A 49 -15.71 -13.16 -20.91
N PRO A 50 -15.56 -12.65 -22.15
CA PRO A 50 -14.74 -13.29 -23.18
C PRO A 50 -13.32 -13.57 -22.67
N SER A 51 -12.81 -14.78 -22.92
CA SER A 51 -11.49 -15.21 -22.44
C SER A 51 -10.36 -14.29 -22.92
N LEU A 52 -10.47 -13.74 -24.13
CA LEU A 52 -9.52 -12.77 -24.67
C LEU A 52 -9.48 -11.48 -23.83
N GLN A 53 -10.63 -10.99 -23.37
CA GLN A 53 -10.71 -9.80 -22.52
C GLN A 53 -10.09 -10.07 -21.14
N ILE A 54 -10.29 -11.26 -20.58
CA ILE A 54 -9.64 -11.67 -19.34
C ILE A 54 -8.13 -11.67 -19.51
N VAL A 55 -7.59 -12.33 -20.54
CA VAL A 55 -6.15 -12.36 -20.82
C VAL A 55 -5.58 -10.95 -21.00
N ALA A 56 -6.28 -10.09 -21.74
CA ALA A 56 -5.88 -8.70 -21.92
C ALA A 56 -5.83 -7.94 -20.58
N ALA A 57 -6.85 -8.10 -19.73
CA ALA A 57 -6.89 -7.51 -18.39
C ALA A 57 -5.76 -8.06 -17.48
N SER A 58 -5.44 -9.35 -17.57
CA SER A 58 -4.33 -9.96 -16.85
C SER A 58 -2.98 -9.36 -17.25
N ILE A 59 -2.75 -9.21 -18.56
CA ILE A 59 -1.53 -8.58 -19.10
C ILE A 59 -1.45 -7.11 -18.65
N ASN A 60 -2.56 -6.38 -18.73
CA ASN A 60 -2.61 -5.01 -18.24
C ASN A 60 -2.27 -4.93 -16.75
N GLY A 61 -2.84 -5.82 -15.92
CA GLY A 61 -2.53 -5.92 -14.50
C GLY A 61 -1.04 -6.21 -14.23
N LEU A 62 -0.41 -7.06 -15.03
CA LEU A 62 1.05 -7.31 -14.94
C LEU A 62 1.87 -6.07 -15.30
N ILE A 63 1.48 -5.34 -16.36
CA ILE A 63 2.15 -4.09 -16.75
C ILE A 63 2.03 -3.06 -15.61
N VAL A 64 0.83 -2.88 -15.06
CA VAL A 64 0.60 -1.99 -13.90
C VAL A 64 1.50 -2.41 -12.74
N ALA A 65 1.54 -3.69 -12.40
CA ALA A 65 2.41 -4.19 -11.33
C ALA A 65 3.89 -3.90 -11.58
N LEU A 66 4.39 -4.08 -12.80
CA LEU A 66 5.77 -3.76 -13.19
C LEU A 66 6.06 -2.26 -13.06
N THR A 67 5.13 -1.40 -13.48
CA THR A 67 5.26 0.05 -13.30
C THR A 67 5.36 0.43 -11.83
N LEU A 68 4.54 -0.17 -10.97
CA LEU A 68 4.62 0.07 -9.52
C LEU A 68 5.96 -0.41 -8.94
N LEU A 69 6.43 -1.60 -9.34
CA LEU A 69 7.73 -2.11 -8.91
C LEU A 69 8.89 -1.20 -9.33
N TYR A 70 8.82 -0.58 -10.51
CA TYR A 70 9.82 0.37 -10.97
C TYR A 70 9.86 1.64 -10.10
N ILE A 71 8.70 2.18 -9.72
CA ILE A 71 8.60 3.33 -8.80
C ILE A 71 9.18 2.97 -7.43
N ILE A 72 8.75 1.82 -6.87
CA ILE A 72 9.23 1.32 -5.58
C ILE A 72 10.75 1.10 -5.61
N PHE A 73 11.29 0.55 -6.70
CA PHE A 73 12.73 0.39 -6.87
C PHE A 73 13.47 1.71 -6.77
N GLY A 74 13.03 2.75 -7.49
CA GLY A 74 13.64 4.08 -7.41
C GLY A 74 13.58 4.67 -6.00
N ALA A 75 12.45 4.52 -5.32
CA ALA A 75 12.28 5.00 -3.95
C ALA A 75 13.18 4.26 -2.94
N ILE A 76 13.25 2.93 -3.02
CA ILE A 76 14.11 2.11 -2.15
C ILE A 76 15.59 2.40 -2.45
N LEU A 77 15.96 2.56 -3.73
CA LEU A 77 17.32 2.93 -4.12
C LEU A 77 17.73 4.26 -3.48
N LEU A 78 16.87 5.28 -3.55
CA LEU A 78 17.11 6.57 -2.91
C LEU A 78 17.21 6.43 -1.39
N LEU A 79 16.29 5.70 -0.76
CA LEU A 79 16.31 5.46 0.69
C LEU A 79 17.60 4.78 1.13
N ASN A 80 18.02 3.71 0.44
CA ASN A 80 19.27 3.00 0.73
C ASN A 80 20.48 3.91 0.51
N THR A 81 20.48 4.72 -0.55
CA THR A 81 21.56 5.70 -0.80
C THR A 81 21.66 6.71 0.35
N LEU A 82 20.53 7.20 0.87
CA LEU A 82 20.49 8.11 2.02
C LEU A 82 20.94 7.41 3.33
N GLN A 83 20.68 6.11 3.47
CA GLN A 83 21.14 5.33 4.61
C GLN A 83 22.66 5.11 4.57
N GLU A 84 23.19 4.64 3.44
CA GLU A 84 24.63 4.35 3.25
C GLU A 84 25.50 5.61 3.26
N SER A 85 24.99 6.72 2.72
CA SER A 85 25.68 8.03 2.80
C SER A 85 25.66 8.65 4.21
N GLY A 86 24.89 8.09 5.15
CA GLY A 86 24.72 8.63 6.50
C GLY A 86 23.75 9.81 6.61
N ALA A 87 23.16 10.26 5.49
CA ALA A 87 22.22 11.38 5.47
C ALA A 87 21.00 11.17 6.40
N ILE A 88 20.52 9.93 6.54
CA ILE A 88 19.45 9.58 7.49
C ILE A 88 19.85 9.86 8.95
N ARG A 89 21.14 9.73 9.32
CA ARG A 89 21.61 10.06 10.68
C ARG A 89 21.58 11.56 10.93
N THR A 90 21.98 12.35 9.94
CA THR A 90 21.90 13.81 9.98
C THR A 90 20.45 14.28 10.12
N ILE A 91 19.52 13.69 9.36
CA ILE A 91 18.08 13.95 9.48
C ILE A 91 17.57 13.60 10.88
N ARG A 92 18.00 12.46 11.44
CA ARG A 92 17.65 12.03 12.81
C ARG A 92 18.16 13.00 13.88
N GLN A 93 19.42 13.44 13.77
CA GLN A 93 19.98 14.42 14.70
C GLN A 93 19.19 15.73 14.65
N GLY A 94 18.89 16.22 13.45
CA GLY A 94 18.06 17.40 13.25
C GLY A 94 16.70 17.32 13.96
N PHE A 95 16.04 16.16 13.96
CA PHE A 95 14.77 16.00 14.69
C PHE A 95 14.91 15.95 16.22
N THR A 96 16.02 15.42 16.72
CA THR A 96 16.27 15.30 18.15
C THR A 96 16.64 16.64 18.77
N ASP A 97 17.31 17.50 17.99
CA ASP A 97 17.72 18.84 18.42
C ASP A 97 16.55 19.85 18.48
N ILE A 98 15.42 19.57 17.81
CA ILE A 98 14.24 20.45 17.84
C ILE A 98 13.57 20.45 19.22
N THR A 99 13.35 19.26 19.80
CA THR A 99 12.62 19.13 21.06
C THR A 99 12.89 17.83 21.80
N PRO A 100 13.02 17.87 23.15
CA PRO A 100 13.08 16.68 23.97
C PRO A 100 11.69 16.07 24.26
N ASP A 101 10.58 16.76 23.94
CA ASP A 101 9.23 16.25 24.23
C ASP A 101 8.85 15.11 23.27
N ARG A 102 8.71 13.91 23.83
CA ARG A 102 8.34 12.69 23.09
C ARG A 102 7.02 12.81 22.32
N ARG A 103 6.06 13.58 22.82
CA ARG A 103 4.76 13.77 22.14
C ARG A 103 4.96 14.54 20.84
N VAL A 104 5.77 15.59 20.89
CA VAL A 104 6.09 16.41 19.71
C VAL A 104 6.98 15.64 18.74
N GLN A 105 7.95 14.86 19.24
CA GLN A 105 8.78 13.99 18.40
C GLN A 105 7.95 12.98 17.60
N VAL A 106 6.90 12.38 18.17
CA VAL A 106 6.00 11.50 17.42
C VAL A 106 5.32 12.23 16.27
N ILE A 107 4.86 13.47 16.48
CA ILE A 107 4.26 14.25 15.40
C ILE A 107 5.30 14.57 14.32
N ILE A 108 6.48 15.01 14.69
CA ILE A 108 7.53 15.35 13.72
C ILE A 108 7.94 14.10 12.91
N ILE A 109 8.10 12.96 13.57
CA ILE A 109 8.66 11.76 12.94
C ILE A 109 7.59 10.91 12.28
N ALA A 110 6.55 10.49 13.01
CA ALA A 110 5.52 9.61 12.46
C ALA A 110 4.57 10.36 11.53
N TRP A 111 4.21 11.61 11.86
CA TRP A 111 3.27 12.40 11.05
C TRP A 111 3.98 13.13 9.93
N LEU A 112 4.84 14.10 10.22
CA LEU A 112 5.41 14.96 9.17
C LEU A 112 6.39 14.19 8.28
N PHE A 113 7.42 13.59 8.87
CA PHE A 113 8.41 12.83 8.12
C PHE A 113 7.82 11.55 7.51
N GLY A 114 7.01 10.81 8.28
CA GLY A 114 6.29 9.64 7.77
C GLY A 114 5.40 9.98 6.57
N ALA A 115 4.55 11.00 6.65
CA ALA A 115 3.69 11.40 5.53
C ALA A 115 4.49 11.87 4.31
N PHE A 116 5.60 12.59 4.50
CA PHE A 116 6.48 13.01 3.40
C PHE A 116 7.11 11.81 2.67
N ILE A 117 7.61 10.84 3.43
CA ILE A 117 8.21 9.63 2.85
C ILE A 117 7.14 8.76 2.20
N GLU A 118 5.95 8.59 2.79
CA GLU A 118 4.83 7.91 2.13
C GLU A 118 4.45 8.63 0.83
N GLY A 119 4.33 9.96 0.84
CA GLY A 119 3.96 10.73 -0.35
C GLY A 119 4.96 10.57 -1.50
N SER A 120 6.25 10.51 -1.20
CA SER A 120 7.31 10.34 -2.21
C SER A 120 7.51 8.89 -2.66
N ALA A 121 7.55 7.94 -1.72
CA ALA A 121 7.84 6.52 -2.00
C ALA A 121 6.60 5.63 -2.14
N GLY A 122 5.57 5.87 -1.31
CA GLY A 122 4.35 5.07 -1.21
C GLY A 122 4.51 3.73 -0.50
N PHE A 123 3.49 2.89 -0.62
CA PHE A 123 3.53 1.45 -0.33
C PHE A 123 3.96 1.04 1.07
N GLY A 124 3.65 1.85 2.08
CA GLY A 124 3.90 1.45 3.46
C GLY A 124 5.27 1.85 4.00
N THR A 125 6.04 2.65 3.26
CA THR A 125 7.43 3.04 3.59
C THR A 125 7.66 3.59 5.03
N PRO A 126 6.76 4.41 5.62
CA PRO A 126 6.85 4.82 7.02
C PRO A 126 6.96 3.68 8.04
N ALA A 127 6.28 2.55 7.82
CA ALA A 127 6.41 1.39 8.70
C ALA A 127 7.84 0.83 8.69
N ALA A 128 8.53 0.91 7.55
CA ALA A 128 9.89 0.46 7.39
C ALA A 128 10.94 1.47 7.90
N VAL A 129 10.61 2.77 7.96
CA VAL A 129 11.60 3.83 8.26
C VAL A 129 11.27 4.61 9.54
N ALA A 130 10.06 5.17 9.66
CA ALA A 130 9.67 6.02 10.78
C ALA A 130 9.50 5.23 12.08
N VAL A 131 8.98 3.99 12.02
CA VAL A 131 8.82 3.14 13.20
C VAL A 131 10.17 2.73 13.80
N PRO A 132 11.14 2.17 13.05
CA PRO A 132 12.47 1.88 13.59
C PRO A 132 13.20 3.13 14.09
N LEU A 133 12.96 4.29 13.48
CA LEU A 133 13.53 5.57 13.93
C LEU A 133 13.02 5.95 15.33
N LEU A 134 11.71 5.85 15.57
CA LEU A 134 11.13 6.09 16.91
C LEU A 134 11.67 5.10 17.95
N VAL A 135 11.77 3.82 17.61
CA VAL A 135 12.37 2.81 18.50
C VAL A 135 13.82 3.16 18.81
N GLY A 136 14.59 3.58 17.81
CA GLY A 136 15.98 4.02 17.97
C GLY A 136 16.16 5.28 18.83
N LEU A 137 15.10 6.09 19.00
CA LEU A 137 15.07 7.26 19.90
C LEU A 137 14.57 6.91 21.32
N GLY A 138 14.33 5.62 21.61
CA GLY A 138 13.95 5.15 22.94
C GLY A 138 12.45 5.16 23.23
N PHE A 139 11.60 5.23 22.19
CA PHE A 139 10.17 4.99 22.35
C PHE A 139 9.90 3.51 22.65
N PRO A 140 8.90 3.19 23.51
CA PRO A 140 8.43 1.82 23.66
C PRO A 140 8.02 1.24 22.30
N GLY A 141 8.50 0.04 21.97
CA GLY A 141 8.29 -0.56 20.64
C GLY A 141 6.82 -0.60 20.21
N MET A 142 5.92 -1.00 21.12
CA MET A 142 4.49 -0.99 20.85
C MET A 142 3.93 0.41 20.60
N ALA A 143 4.36 1.42 21.35
CA ALA A 143 3.91 2.79 21.13
C ALA A 143 4.37 3.32 19.77
N ALA A 144 5.61 3.01 19.36
CA ALA A 144 6.15 3.39 18.06
C ALA A 144 5.38 2.73 16.90
N VAL A 145 5.13 1.41 16.99
CA VAL A 145 4.36 0.68 15.98
C VAL A 145 2.91 1.19 15.93
N THR A 146 2.23 1.31 17.07
CA THR A 146 0.85 1.77 17.12
C THR A 146 0.72 3.20 16.57
N ALA A 147 1.54 4.14 17.03
CA ALA A 147 1.52 5.51 16.53
C ALA A 147 1.86 5.57 15.03
N GLY A 148 2.92 4.86 14.59
CA GLY A 148 3.33 4.83 13.19
C GLY A 148 2.23 4.28 12.28
N MET A 149 1.63 3.14 12.62
CA MET A 149 0.60 2.49 11.79
C MET A 149 -0.73 3.26 11.78
N ILE A 150 -1.14 3.83 12.92
CA ILE A 150 -2.33 4.69 12.98
C ILE A 150 -2.13 5.91 12.10
N ILE A 151 -1.00 6.61 12.28
CA ILE A 151 -0.73 7.85 11.54
C ILE A 151 -0.60 7.57 10.04
N GLN A 152 0.05 6.47 9.66
CA GLN A 152 0.20 6.03 8.28
C GLN A 152 -1.12 5.80 7.55
N SER A 153 -2.21 5.53 8.27
CA SER A 153 -3.54 5.38 7.66
C SER A 153 -4.04 6.67 6.97
N THR A 154 -3.48 7.84 7.31
CA THR A 154 -3.84 9.13 6.71
C THR A 154 -3.12 9.40 5.37
N PRO A 155 -1.77 9.38 5.28
CA PRO A 155 -1.06 9.72 4.06
C PRO A 155 -1.09 8.62 2.98
N VAL A 156 -1.48 7.37 3.31
CA VAL A 156 -1.43 6.24 2.36
C VAL A 156 -2.18 6.52 1.05
N SER A 157 -3.31 7.24 1.11
CA SER A 157 -4.07 7.64 -0.07
C SER A 157 -3.25 8.52 -1.03
N PHE A 158 -2.33 9.31 -0.51
CA PHE A 158 -1.46 10.21 -1.28
C PHE A 158 -0.10 9.58 -1.61
N GLY A 159 0.11 8.32 -1.25
CA GLY A 159 1.38 7.64 -1.44
C GLY A 159 1.81 7.54 -2.90
N ALA A 160 3.12 7.52 -3.15
CA ALA A 160 3.70 7.49 -4.50
C ALA A 160 3.04 8.52 -5.44
N LEU A 161 3.02 9.79 -5.00
CA LEU A 161 2.43 10.93 -5.72
C LEU A 161 0.94 10.74 -6.06
N GLY A 162 0.18 10.11 -5.14
CA GLY A 162 -1.26 9.92 -5.28
C GLY A 162 -1.67 8.72 -6.13
N THR A 163 -0.77 7.79 -6.41
CA THR A 163 -1.06 6.57 -7.20
C THR A 163 -2.29 5.81 -6.70
N PRO A 164 -2.53 5.61 -5.38
CA PRO A 164 -3.74 4.95 -4.89
C PRO A 164 -5.05 5.67 -5.28
N ILE A 165 -5.05 7.00 -5.34
CA ILE A 165 -6.22 7.78 -5.77
C ILE A 165 -6.32 7.81 -7.30
N LEU A 166 -5.22 8.14 -7.99
CA LEU A 166 -5.18 8.31 -9.44
C LEU A 166 -5.42 6.99 -10.19
N VAL A 167 -4.85 5.90 -9.71
CA VAL A 167 -5.01 4.58 -10.31
C VAL A 167 -6.10 3.82 -9.57
N GLY A 168 -6.00 3.65 -8.25
CA GLY A 168 -6.94 2.78 -7.52
C GLY A 168 -8.39 3.26 -7.53
N VAL A 169 -8.64 4.53 -7.20
CA VAL A 169 -10.01 5.07 -7.12
C VAL A 169 -10.53 5.54 -8.48
N ASN A 170 -9.77 6.39 -9.18
CA ASN A 170 -10.25 7.02 -10.40
C ASN A 170 -10.52 5.99 -11.51
N THR A 171 -9.64 5.02 -11.72
CA THR A 171 -9.91 3.97 -12.73
C THR A 171 -11.10 3.10 -12.34
N GLY A 172 -11.25 2.74 -11.06
CA GLY A 172 -12.36 1.92 -10.59
C GLY A 172 -13.73 2.60 -10.73
N LEU A 173 -13.80 3.92 -10.57
CA LEU A 173 -15.04 4.69 -10.71
C LEU A 173 -15.29 5.19 -12.14
N GLY A 174 -14.23 5.43 -12.91
CA GLY A 174 -14.31 6.02 -14.25
C GLY A 174 -14.74 5.04 -15.35
N GLN A 175 -14.57 3.72 -15.14
CA GLN A 175 -14.93 2.69 -16.13
C GLN A 175 -16.44 2.40 -16.22
N GLY A 176 -17.28 3.15 -15.50
CA GLY A 176 -18.75 3.02 -15.55
C GLY A 176 -19.47 3.87 -16.59
N VAL A 177 -18.73 4.64 -17.41
CA VAL A 177 -19.31 5.49 -18.46
C VAL A 177 -18.70 5.07 -19.80
N ASP A 178 -19.26 4.04 -20.42
CA ASP A 178 -19.19 3.90 -21.87
C ASP A 178 -20.20 4.89 -22.46
N PRO A 179 -19.78 5.94 -23.20
CA PRO A 179 -20.64 6.50 -24.21
C PRO A 179 -20.69 5.48 -25.35
N VAL A 180 -21.90 5.08 -25.73
CA VAL A 180 -22.19 4.40 -26.99
C VAL A 180 -21.42 5.02 -28.15
#